data_AF-A0A747SRR9-F1
#
_entry.id   AF-A0A747SRR9-F1
#
_cell.length_a   1.000
_cell.length_b   1.000
_cell.length_c   1.000
_cell.angle_alpha   90.00
_cell.angle_beta   90.00
_cell.angle_gamma   90.00
#
_symmetry.space_group_name_H-M   'P 1'
#
loop_
_entity.id
_entity.type
_entity.pdbx_description
1 polymer ?
#
loop_
_entity_poly.entity_id
_entity_poly.type
_entity_poly.pdbx_seq_one_letter_code
_entity_poly.pdbx_strand_id
1 'polypeptide(L)'
;MNSPSERCFQGRMFILYLVYLFWTAGLVAMVANSIAVMLVSSVLTLLAFCFYFLPGVRGAYMFIRKRESLPDAGESGADIRAGAASRTEDITVIGAGAVLDGNLSRGQGADIYGELTGDIILPEGTVRILPGGQVNGNISAPTVIIGGVVEGRCEGQTVTVLAQGMLRGTCRSAEFSIKPGGVFIGNAEAWPVTEPVPPEAGHAEESSKEGSFSRRERRRLAARQLTEEGGVDTQAAAEPEAEE
;
A
#
# COMPACT_ATOMS: atom_id res chain seq x y z
N MET A 1 -0.60 16.05 -26.79
CA MET A 1 -0.74 15.62 -25.39
C MET A 1 0.12 16.55 -24.57
N ASN A 2 -0.46 17.59 -23.95
CA ASN A 2 0.31 18.61 -23.23
C ASN A 2 0.46 18.24 -21.75
N SER A 3 1.66 18.47 -21.26
CA SER A 3 2.16 18.19 -19.91
C SER A 3 1.34 18.92 -18.82
N PRO A 4 1.20 18.35 -17.61
CA PRO A 4 0.38 18.91 -16.54
C PRO A 4 0.87 20.27 -16.00
N SER A 5 2.11 20.69 -16.31
CA SER A 5 2.67 21.98 -15.91
C SER A 5 2.15 23.19 -16.70
N GLU A 6 1.65 23.00 -17.93
CA GLU A 6 1.20 24.13 -18.76
C GLU A 6 -0.19 24.65 -18.34
N ARG A 7 -1.02 23.80 -17.73
CA ARG A 7 -2.37 24.20 -17.30
C ARG A 7 -2.38 25.24 -16.19
N CYS A 8 -1.32 25.32 -15.37
CA CYS A 8 -1.20 26.33 -14.31
C CYS A 8 -0.73 27.70 -14.86
N PHE A 9 0.13 27.69 -15.88
CA PHE A 9 0.63 28.91 -16.52
C PHE A 9 -0.46 29.62 -17.36
N GLN A 10 -1.31 28.82 -17.99
CA GLN A 10 -2.38 29.31 -18.87
C GLN A 10 -3.43 30.15 -18.11
N GLY A 11 -3.77 29.78 -16.86
CA GLY A 11 -4.72 30.56 -16.04
C GLY A 11 -4.23 31.96 -15.65
N ARG A 12 -2.92 32.14 -15.41
CA ARG A 12 -2.34 33.44 -15.02
C ARG A 12 -2.27 34.43 -16.19
N MET A 13 -2.00 33.93 -17.40
CA MET A 13 -2.03 34.72 -18.63
C MET A 13 -3.45 35.28 -18.90
N PHE A 14 -4.49 34.48 -18.69
CA PHE A 14 -5.88 34.93 -18.91
C PHE A 14 -6.31 36.08 -17.98
N ILE A 15 -5.88 36.07 -16.72
CA ILE A 15 -6.20 37.14 -15.77
C ILE A 15 -5.58 38.47 -16.24
N LEU A 16 -4.35 38.44 -16.74
CA LEU A 16 -3.68 39.63 -17.28
C LEU A 16 -4.39 40.16 -18.53
N TYR A 17 -4.85 39.27 -19.42
CA TYR A 17 -5.65 39.68 -20.59
C TYR A 17 -7.01 40.28 -20.21
N LEU A 18 -7.69 39.79 -19.16
CA LEU A 18 -8.96 40.35 -18.68
C LEU A 18 -8.78 41.74 -18.07
N VAL A 19 -7.72 41.92 -17.27
CA VAL A 19 -7.36 43.24 -16.72
C VAL A 19 -7.04 44.21 -17.85
N TYR A 20 -6.28 43.77 -18.86
CA TYR A 20 -5.93 44.58 -20.03
C TYR A 20 -7.16 44.94 -20.89
N LEU A 21 -8.08 43.99 -21.10
CA LEU A 21 -9.33 44.22 -21.84
C LEU A 21 -10.22 45.21 -21.10
N PHE A 22 -10.38 45.04 -19.79
CA PHE A 22 -11.15 45.96 -18.95
C PHE A 22 -10.56 47.38 -18.98
N TRP A 23 -9.24 47.49 -18.92
CA TRP A 23 -8.54 48.77 -18.94
C TRP A 23 -8.67 49.49 -20.29
N THR A 24 -8.49 48.76 -21.40
CA THR A 24 -8.63 49.33 -22.76
C THR A 24 -10.08 49.70 -23.11
N ALA A 25 -11.06 48.91 -22.66
CA ALA A 25 -12.48 49.24 -22.81
C ALA A 25 -12.83 50.54 -22.07
N GLY A 26 -12.32 50.74 -20.85
CA GLY A 26 -12.50 51.99 -20.10
C GLY A 26 -11.90 53.20 -20.82
N LEU A 27 -10.72 53.04 -21.42
CA LEU A 27 -10.05 54.11 -22.17
C LEU A 27 -10.81 54.47 -23.46
N VAL A 28 -11.27 53.47 -24.22
CA VAL A 28 -12.07 53.70 -25.44
C VAL A 28 -13.41 54.36 -25.12
N ALA A 29 -14.06 53.96 -24.03
CA ALA A 29 -15.31 54.57 -23.55
C ALA A 29 -15.13 56.04 -23.15
N MET A 30 -13.99 56.38 -22.55
CA MET A 30 -13.65 57.76 -22.16
C MET A 30 -13.41 58.65 -23.38
N VAL A 31 -12.79 58.14 -24.44
CA VAL A 31 -12.45 58.91 -25.65
C VAL A 31 -13.66 59.17 -26.55
N ALA A 32 -14.65 58.25 -26.58
CA ALA A 32 -15.78 58.35 -27.51
C ALA A 32 -16.90 59.31 -27.08
N ASN A 33 -16.90 59.80 -25.83
CA ASN A 33 -17.90 60.72 -25.22
C ASN A 33 -19.37 60.45 -25.61
N SER A 34 -19.69 59.19 -25.89
CA SER A 34 -20.97 58.76 -26.43
C SER A 34 -21.50 57.63 -25.56
N ILE A 35 -22.63 57.86 -24.90
CA ILE A 35 -23.24 56.94 -23.93
C ILE A 35 -23.53 55.57 -24.56
N ALA A 36 -23.86 55.54 -25.86
CA ALA A 36 -24.08 54.29 -26.59
C ALA A 36 -22.84 53.38 -26.60
N VAL A 37 -21.63 53.94 -26.69
CA VAL A 37 -20.39 53.16 -26.73
C VAL A 37 -20.06 52.59 -25.35
N MET A 38 -20.38 53.33 -24.27
CA MET A 38 -20.27 52.81 -22.90
C MET A 38 -21.18 51.61 -22.66
N LEU A 39 -22.42 51.66 -23.16
CA LEU A 39 -23.37 50.56 -23.01
C LEU A 39 -22.93 49.32 -23.81
N VAL A 40 -22.47 49.50 -25.04
CA VAL A 40 -22.02 48.38 -25.90
C VAL A 40 -20.77 47.71 -25.33
N SER A 41 -19.78 48.48 -24.85
CA SER A 41 -18.58 47.90 -24.23
C SER A 41 -18.91 47.16 -22.93
N SER A 42 -19.79 47.73 -22.10
CA SER A 42 -20.26 47.09 -20.87
C SER A 42 -20.97 45.76 -21.16
N VAL A 43 -21.91 45.75 -22.12
CA VAL A 43 -22.63 44.53 -22.52
C VAL A 43 -21.67 43.49 -23.10
N LEU A 44 -20.70 43.90 -23.92
CA LEU A 44 -19.74 42.98 -24.52
C LEU A 44 -18.79 42.35 -23.49
N THR A 45 -18.30 43.13 -22.51
CA THR A 45 -17.49 42.59 -21.41
C THR A 45 -18.28 41.68 -20.48
N LEU A 46 -19.55 42.02 -20.18
CA LEU A 46 -20.44 41.15 -19.41
C LEU A 46 -20.77 39.87 -20.18
N LEU A 47 -21.00 39.93 -21.49
CA LEU A 47 -21.21 38.74 -22.30
C LEU A 47 -19.96 37.87 -22.33
N ALA A 48 -18.77 38.43 -22.53
CA ALA A 48 -17.51 37.68 -22.50
C ALA A 48 -17.25 37.06 -21.11
N PHE A 49 -17.51 37.80 -20.03
CA PHE A 49 -17.42 37.31 -18.66
C PHE A 49 -18.43 36.19 -18.38
N CYS A 50 -19.68 36.39 -18.81
CA CYS A 50 -20.73 35.40 -18.69
C CYS A 50 -20.33 34.15 -19.48
N PHE A 51 -19.95 34.26 -20.76
CA PHE A 51 -19.46 33.14 -21.57
C PHE A 51 -18.23 32.44 -20.98
N TYR A 52 -17.39 33.14 -20.21
CA TYR A 52 -16.23 32.57 -19.51
C TYR A 52 -16.61 31.87 -18.20
N PHE A 53 -17.62 32.35 -17.48
CA PHE A 53 -18.20 31.67 -16.32
C PHE A 53 -19.18 30.55 -16.71
N LEU A 54 -19.81 30.64 -17.88
CA LEU A 54 -20.75 29.67 -18.46
C LEU A 54 -20.20 28.26 -18.70
N PRO A 55 -18.91 27.99 -18.99
CA PRO A 55 -18.36 26.64 -18.93
C PRO A 55 -18.45 26.01 -17.53
N GLY A 56 -18.51 26.83 -16.46
CA GLY A 56 -18.81 26.38 -15.09
C GLY A 56 -20.31 26.15 -14.82
N VAL A 57 -21.19 26.70 -15.64
CA VAL A 57 -22.66 26.56 -15.52
C VAL A 57 -23.19 25.45 -16.44
N ARG A 58 -22.30 24.72 -17.14
CA ARG A 58 -22.65 23.50 -17.89
C ARG A 58 -23.17 22.35 -17.03
N GLY A 59 -23.08 22.48 -15.70
CA GLY A 59 -23.71 21.56 -14.74
C GLY A 59 -25.15 21.89 -14.34
N ALA A 60 -25.69 23.08 -14.67
CA ALA A 60 -26.98 23.54 -14.14
C ALA A 60 -28.17 23.44 -15.12
N TYR A 61 -27.96 22.97 -16.36
CA TYR A 61 -29.05 22.61 -17.28
C TYR A 61 -29.30 21.10 -17.39
N MET A 62 -28.80 20.28 -16.46
CA MET A 62 -29.32 18.92 -16.25
C MET A 62 -30.52 18.96 -15.31
N PHE A 63 -31.63 19.48 -15.84
CA PHE A 63 -32.93 19.34 -15.23
C PHE A 63 -33.41 17.89 -15.40
N ILE A 64 -33.29 17.13 -14.31
CA ILE A 64 -34.22 16.07 -13.89
C ILE A 64 -34.53 15.04 -14.97
N ARG A 65 -33.70 14.00 -15.05
CA ARG A 65 -34.22 12.64 -15.31
C ARG A 65 -34.20 11.87 -14.01
N LYS A 66 -35.37 11.82 -13.38
CA LYS A 66 -35.74 10.83 -12.37
C LYS A 66 -35.46 9.45 -12.97
N ARG A 67 -34.43 8.74 -12.50
CA ARG A 67 -34.31 7.30 -12.75
C ARG A 67 -34.88 6.58 -11.55
N GLU A 68 -36.11 6.15 -11.72
CA GLU A 68 -36.67 5.06 -10.95
C GLU A 68 -35.78 3.83 -11.11
N SER A 69 -35.44 3.25 -9.97
CA SER A 69 -34.93 1.91 -9.80
C SER A 69 -35.89 0.90 -10.46
N LEU A 70 -35.37 0.04 -11.35
CA LEU A 70 -35.36 -1.43 -11.21
C LEU A 70 -34.76 -2.08 -12.50
N PRO A 71 -34.34 -3.36 -12.42
CA PRO A 71 -33.36 -3.97 -13.32
C PRO A 71 -34.02 -4.72 -14.48
N ASP A 72 -33.35 -4.81 -15.64
CA ASP A 72 -33.33 -6.06 -16.40
C ASP A 72 -32.24 -6.09 -17.49
N ALA A 73 -31.74 -7.31 -17.68
CA ALA A 73 -31.19 -7.93 -18.89
C ALA A 73 -29.99 -7.28 -19.62
N GLY A 74 -28.82 -7.87 -19.37
CA GLY A 74 -28.03 -8.52 -20.43
C GLY A 74 -27.18 -7.63 -21.32
N GLU A 75 -25.85 -7.69 -21.14
CA GLU A 75 -25.00 -8.44 -22.06
C GLU A 75 -23.57 -8.60 -21.51
N SER A 76 -22.96 -9.70 -21.97
CA SER A 76 -21.83 -10.43 -21.41
C SER A 76 -20.47 -9.77 -21.63
N GLY A 77 -19.60 -9.87 -20.63
CA GLY A 77 -18.18 -9.53 -20.70
C GLY A 77 -17.52 -9.83 -19.37
N ALA A 78 -17.18 -11.10 -19.15
CA ALA A 78 -16.59 -11.61 -17.92
C ALA A 78 -15.27 -10.90 -17.59
N ASP A 79 -15.18 -10.33 -16.38
CA ASP A 79 -13.97 -10.54 -15.58
C ASP A 79 -14.27 -10.55 -14.07
N ILE A 80 -13.49 -11.35 -13.38
CA ILE A 80 -13.86 -12.04 -12.16
C ILE A 80 -13.31 -11.33 -10.92
N ARG A 81 -14.20 -11.17 -9.94
CA ARG A 81 -14.01 -11.21 -8.47
C ARG A 81 -13.67 -9.93 -7.69
N ALA A 82 -14.43 -9.90 -6.59
CA ALA A 82 -14.13 -9.43 -5.25
C ALA A 82 -14.42 -7.95 -5.00
N GLY A 83 -15.65 -7.73 -4.52
CA GLY A 83 -15.98 -6.52 -3.82
C GLY A 83 -15.18 -6.37 -2.54
N ALA A 84 -14.84 -5.12 -2.28
CA ALA A 84 -15.03 -4.51 -0.99
C ALA A 84 -15.49 -3.09 -1.30
N ALA A 85 -16.79 -2.84 -1.21
CA ALA A 85 -17.24 -1.52 -0.85
C ALA A 85 -16.72 -1.29 0.57
N SER A 86 -15.45 -0.88 0.66
CA SER A 86 -14.86 -0.44 1.91
C SER A 86 -15.76 0.67 2.41
N ARG A 87 -16.24 0.50 3.64
CA ARG A 87 -16.75 1.62 4.42
C ARG A 87 -15.73 2.75 4.28
N THR A 88 -16.20 3.99 4.16
CA THR A 88 -15.35 5.17 3.96
C THR A 88 -14.47 5.39 5.20
N GLU A 89 -13.47 4.53 5.36
CA GLU A 89 -12.27 4.74 6.14
C GLU A 89 -11.42 5.69 5.29
N ASP A 90 -10.71 6.64 5.91
CA ASP A 90 -9.79 7.55 5.22
C ASP A 90 -8.58 6.76 4.69
N ILE A 91 -8.77 6.08 3.55
CA ILE A 91 -7.75 5.30 2.84
C ILE A 91 -7.16 6.17 1.73
N THR A 92 -5.85 6.36 1.80
CA THR A 92 -5.09 7.05 0.75
C THR A 92 -4.67 6.03 -0.31
N VAL A 93 -4.98 6.30 -1.57
CA VAL A 93 -4.59 5.43 -2.69
C VAL A 93 -3.60 6.16 -3.59
N ILE A 94 -2.40 5.61 -3.75
CA ILE A 94 -1.36 6.10 -4.66
C ILE A 94 -1.43 5.25 -5.93
N GLY A 95 -1.91 5.86 -7.02
CA GLY A 95 -2.12 5.16 -8.29
C GLY A 95 -0.83 4.71 -8.98
N ALA A 96 -0.95 3.70 -9.85
CA ALA A 96 0.15 3.23 -10.70
C ALA A 96 0.61 4.37 -11.63
N GLY A 97 1.89 4.75 -11.54
CA GLY A 97 2.47 5.88 -12.28
C GLY A 97 2.53 7.20 -11.51
N ALA A 98 2.00 7.25 -10.28
CA ALA A 98 2.29 8.35 -9.37
C ALA A 98 3.65 8.11 -8.70
N VAL A 99 4.47 9.17 -8.62
CA VAL A 99 5.71 9.21 -7.84
C VAL A 99 5.49 10.18 -6.70
N LEU A 100 5.53 9.70 -5.46
CA LEU A 100 5.44 10.51 -4.26
C LEU A 100 6.83 10.65 -3.63
N ASP A 101 7.29 11.88 -3.45
CA ASP A 101 8.49 12.20 -2.68
C ASP A 101 8.07 13.04 -1.47
N GLY A 102 8.23 12.48 -0.27
CA GLY A 102 7.85 13.12 0.99
C GLY A 102 7.36 12.16 2.07
N ASN A 103 6.95 12.71 3.21
CA ASN A 103 6.46 11.95 4.36
C ASN A 103 4.93 11.83 4.35
N LEU A 104 4.43 10.63 4.65
CA LEU A 104 3.01 10.34 4.84
C LEU A 104 2.73 9.95 6.30
N SER A 105 2.24 10.91 7.09
CA SER A 105 2.02 10.74 8.55
C SER A 105 0.55 10.66 8.97
N ARG A 106 -0.39 10.77 8.01
CA ARG A 106 -1.83 10.88 8.28
C ARG A 106 -2.61 9.91 7.38
N GLY A 107 -3.49 9.10 7.98
CA GLY A 107 -4.37 8.18 7.27
C GLY A 107 -4.68 6.94 8.09
N GLN A 108 -5.84 6.32 7.85
CA GLN A 108 -6.21 5.01 8.43
C GLN A 108 -5.80 3.85 7.52
N GLY A 109 -5.58 4.12 6.23
CA GLY A 109 -5.02 3.14 5.31
C GLY A 109 -4.22 3.79 4.21
N ALA A 110 -3.24 3.06 3.69
CA ALA A 110 -2.47 3.46 2.53
C ALA A 110 -2.32 2.29 1.54
N ASP A 111 -2.83 2.48 0.34
CA ASP A 111 -2.72 1.55 -0.78
C ASP A 111 -1.75 2.12 -1.82
N ILE A 112 -0.64 1.44 -2.04
CA ILE A 112 0.45 1.94 -2.88
C ILE A 112 0.59 1.06 -4.13
N TYR A 113 0.24 1.62 -5.28
CA TYR A 113 0.45 1.02 -6.61
C TYR A 113 1.61 1.67 -7.37
N GLY A 114 2.05 2.86 -6.97
CA GLY A 114 3.11 3.64 -7.62
C GLY A 114 4.45 3.58 -6.89
N GLU A 115 5.28 4.60 -7.11
CA GLU A 115 6.57 4.77 -6.45
C GLU A 115 6.45 5.77 -5.29
N LEU A 116 6.96 5.40 -4.12
CA LEU A 116 7.01 6.26 -2.94
C LEU A 116 8.43 6.30 -2.40
N THR A 117 8.99 7.50 -2.30
CA THR A 117 10.26 7.77 -1.62
C THR A 117 10.00 8.63 -0.39
N GLY A 118 10.32 8.13 0.79
CA GLY A 118 10.15 8.84 2.06
C GLY A 118 9.57 8.00 3.19
N ASP A 119 9.24 8.65 4.30
CA ASP A 119 8.78 8.00 5.52
C ASP A 119 7.25 7.87 5.55
N ILE A 120 6.76 6.68 5.89
CA ILE A 120 5.35 6.37 6.05
C ILE A 120 5.09 6.06 7.52
N ILE A 121 4.25 6.86 8.17
CA ILE A 121 3.93 6.73 9.59
C ILE A 121 2.40 6.68 9.72
N LEU A 122 1.84 5.48 9.89
CA LEU A 122 0.42 5.27 10.16
C LEU A 122 0.27 4.52 11.49
N PRO A 123 0.08 5.21 12.63
CA PRO A 123 0.10 4.57 13.95
C PRO A 123 -1.06 3.58 14.18
N GLU A 124 -2.23 3.84 13.59
CA GLU A 124 -3.43 2.97 13.73
C GLU A 124 -3.86 2.37 12.39
N GLY A 125 -3.09 2.60 11.33
CA GLY A 125 -3.51 2.29 9.97
C GLY A 125 -2.96 0.99 9.40
N THR A 126 -3.50 0.59 8.26
CA THR A 126 -2.97 -0.54 7.49
C THR A 126 -2.26 -0.04 6.24
N VAL A 127 -1.01 -0.48 6.04
CA VAL A 127 -0.24 -0.17 4.83
C VAL A 127 -0.23 -1.39 3.91
N ARG A 128 -0.73 -1.21 2.70
CA ARG A 128 -0.79 -2.23 1.65
C ARG A 128 -0.01 -1.77 0.43
N ILE A 129 1.04 -2.50 0.13
CA ILE A 129 1.84 -2.27 -1.06
C ILE A 129 1.37 -3.30 -2.08
N LEU A 130 0.78 -2.83 -3.16
CA LEU A 130 0.22 -3.70 -4.17
C LEU A 130 1.29 -4.15 -5.18
N PRO A 131 0.99 -5.19 -5.99
CA PRO A 131 1.88 -5.59 -7.07
C PRO A 131 2.21 -4.43 -8.01
N GLY A 132 3.50 -4.20 -8.26
CA GLY A 132 4.01 -3.09 -9.06
C GLY A 132 4.30 -1.80 -8.26
N GLY A 133 3.87 -1.72 -6.99
CA GLY A 133 4.25 -0.63 -6.09
C GLY A 133 5.71 -0.77 -5.63
N GLN A 134 6.42 0.36 -5.56
CA GLN A 134 7.79 0.44 -5.07
C GLN A 134 7.88 1.47 -3.94
N VAL A 135 8.42 1.07 -2.79
CA VAL A 135 8.57 1.94 -1.62
C VAL A 135 10.02 1.95 -1.19
N ASN A 136 10.60 3.15 -1.11
CA ASN A 136 11.95 3.38 -0.60
C ASN A 136 11.89 4.31 0.62
N GLY A 137 12.13 3.77 1.82
CA GLY A 137 12.11 4.55 3.05
C GLY A 137 11.76 3.76 4.30
N ASN A 138 11.35 4.47 5.36
CA ASN A 138 10.94 3.87 6.62
C ASN A 138 9.42 3.74 6.69
N ILE A 139 8.91 2.55 7.01
CA ILE A 139 7.48 2.26 7.13
C ILE A 139 7.19 1.92 8.58
N SER A 140 6.31 2.67 9.23
CA SER A 140 5.84 2.44 10.59
C SER A 140 4.32 2.31 10.58
N ALA A 141 3.82 1.09 10.71
CA ALA A 141 2.38 0.83 10.80
C ALA A 141 2.08 -0.50 11.50
N PRO A 142 0.98 -0.63 12.26
CA PRO A 142 0.66 -1.85 13.01
C PRO A 142 0.46 -3.05 12.09
N THR A 143 -0.17 -2.87 10.92
CA THR A 143 -0.34 -3.94 9.92
C THR A 143 0.28 -3.53 8.59
N VAL A 144 1.22 -4.32 8.09
CA VAL A 144 1.88 -4.11 6.81
C VAL A 144 1.73 -5.33 5.91
N ILE A 145 1.21 -5.13 4.71
CA ILE A 145 1.06 -6.18 3.69
C ILE A 145 1.88 -5.78 2.47
N ILE A 146 2.86 -6.61 2.12
CA ILE A 146 3.85 -6.32 1.08
C ILE A 146 3.59 -7.20 -0.14
N GLY A 147 3.04 -6.62 -1.20
CA GLY A 147 2.82 -7.26 -2.51
C GLY A 147 3.68 -6.69 -3.65
N GLY A 148 4.46 -5.65 -3.38
CA GLY A 148 5.41 -5.04 -4.31
C GLY A 148 6.85 -5.07 -3.79
N VAL A 149 7.65 -4.09 -4.18
CA VAL A 149 9.06 -3.98 -3.78
C VAL A 149 9.21 -2.94 -2.67
N VAL A 150 9.86 -3.32 -1.58
CA VAL A 150 10.13 -2.45 -0.44
C VAL A 150 11.61 -2.46 -0.14
N GLU A 151 12.23 -1.29 -0.12
CA GLU A 151 13.62 -1.10 0.25
C GLU A 151 13.70 -0.15 1.44
N GLY A 152 14.25 -0.61 2.56
CA GLY A 152 14.44 0.23 3.74
C GLY A 152 14.10 -0.47 5.05
N ARG A 153 13.48 0.27 5.97
CA ARG A 153 13.11 -0.24 7.30
C ARG A 153 11.60 -0.38 7.40
N CYS A 154 11.14 -1.53 7.89
CA CYS A 154 9.73 -1.79 8.13
C CYS A 154 9.50 -2.10 9.60
N GLU A 155 8.67 -1.32 10.28
CA GLU A 155 8.30 -1.46 11.68
C GLU A 155 6.77 -1.66 11.76
N GLY A 156 6.34 -2.79 12.33
CA GLY A 156 4.92 -3.06 12.50
C GLY A 156 4.62 -4.28 13.36
N GLN A 157 3.44 -4.35 13.96
CA GLN A 157 3.06 -5.50 14.79
C GLN A 157 2.91 -6.76 13.94
N THR A 158 2.18 -6.69 12.83
CA THR A 158 1.95 -7.79 11.89
C THR A 158 2.44 -7.41 10.50
N VAL A 159 3.44 -8.13 10.00
CA VAL A 159 4.03 -7.91 8.68
C VAL A 159 3.86 -9.19 7.84
N THR A 160 3.17 -9.05 6.70
CA THR A 160 2.88 -10.16 5.79
C THR A 160 3.44 -9.88 4.40
N VAL A 161 4.36 -10.71 3.94
CA VAL A 161 4.89 -10.66 2.56
C VAL A 161 4.05 -11.58 1.67
N LEU A 162 3.47 -11.03 0.60
CA LEU A 162 2.69 -11.76 -0.39
C LEU A 162 3.60 -12.48 -1.40
N ALA A 163 3.01 -13.33 -2.25
CA ALA A 163 3.74 -14.16 -3.22
C ALA A 163 4.57 -13.38 -4.25
N GLN A 164 4.24 -12.11 -4.51
CA GLN A 164 4.96 -11.22 -5.43
C GLN A 164 5.74 -10.12 -4.69
N GLY A 165 5.70 -10.15 -3.35
CA GLY A 165 6.35 -9.16 -2.51
C GLY A 165 7.85 -9.42 -2.36
N MET A 166 8.64 -8.36 -2.45
CA MET A 166 10.06 -8.37 -2.17
C MET A 166 10.38 -7.31 -1.11
N LEU A 167 10.87 -7.72 0.05
CA LEU A 167 11.32 -6.83 1.11
C LEU A 167 12.84 -6.91 1.25
N ARG A 168 13.52 -5.78 1.09
CA ARG A 168 14.97 -5.62 1.23
C ARG A 168 15.28 -4.64 2.36
N GLY A 169 16.03 -5.08 3.36
CA GLY A 169 16.47 -4.25 4.48
C GLY A 169 16.11 -4.83 5.84
N THR A 170 15.78 -3.97 6.80
CA THR A 170 15.54 -4.39 8.19
C THR A 170 14.05 -4.39 8.49
N CYS A 171 13.53 -5.52 8.96
CA CYS A 171 12.13 -5.61 9.42
C CYS A 171 12.07 -5.82 10.93
N ARG A 172 11.29 -5.02 11.63
CA ARG A 172 10.97 -5.19 13.04
C ARG A 172 9.49 -5.50 13.17
N SER A 173 9.17 -6.71 13.63
CA SER A 173 7.77 -7.11 13.79
C SER A 173 7.55 -8.15 14.88
N ALA A 174 6.34 -8.16 15.45
CA ALA A 174 5.94 -9.15 16.44
C ALA A 174 5.49 -10.45 15.75
N GLU A 175 4.71 -10.32 14.68
CA GLU A 175 4.26 -11.41 13.82
C GLU A 175 4.74 -11.17 12.39
N PHE A 176 5.60 -12.07 11.89
CA PHE A 176 6.14 -12.00 10.54
C PHE A 176 5.74 -13.25 9.75
N SER A 177 5.06 -13.06 8.62
CA SER A 177 4.65 -14.15 7.74
C SER A 177 5.04 -13.91 6.28
N ILE A 178 5.46 -14.97 5.59
CA ILE A 178 5.83 -14.92 4.17
C ILE A 178 4.98 -15.94 3.42
N LYS A 179 4.21 -15.49 2.43
CA LYS A 179 3.49 -16.35 1.50
C LYS A 179 4.45 -17.00 0.50
N PRO A 180 4.13 -18.20 -0.02
CA PRO A 180 4.98 -18.88 -1.00
C PRO A 180 5.22 -17.99 -2.23
N GLY A 181 6.50 -17.79 -2.58
CA GLY A 181 6.94 -16.88 -3.64
C GLY A 181 7.46 -15.52 -3.15
N GLY A 182 7.12 -15.13 -1.93
CA GLY A 182 7.64 -13.90 -1.32
C GLY A 182 9.15 -13.99 -1.03
N VAL A 183 9.86 -12.89 -1.24
CA VAL A 183 11.31 -12.80 -1.06
C VAL A 183 11.63 -11.79 0.02
N PHE A 184 12.40 -12.20 1.03
CA PHE A 184 12.92 -11.33 2.08
C PHE A 184 14.45 -11.37 2.10
N ILE A 185 15.11 -10.22 2.02
CA ILE A 185 16.56 -10.09 2.01
C ILE A 185 16.98 -9.02 3.03
N GLY A 186 17.50 -9.46 4.17
CA GLY A 186 18.08 -8.58 5.17
C GLY A 186 17.92 -9.11 6.58
N ASN A 187 17.71 -8.22 7.54
CA ASN A 187 17.76 -8.54 8.96
C ASN A 187 16.37 -8.40 9.59
N ALA A 188 15.94 -9.42 10.33
CA ALA A 188 14.71 -9.35 11.12
C ALA A 188 15.07 -9.09 12.59
N GLU A 189 14.49 -8.04 13.17
CA GLU A 189 14.60 -7.70 14.58
C GLU A 189 13.29 -8.03 15.31
N ALA A 190 13.39 -8.48 16.56
CA ALA A 190 12.22 -8.73 17.38
C ALA A 190 11.55 -7.40 17.78
N TRP A 191 10.21 -7.37 17.77
CA TRP A 191 9.46 -6.25 18.32
C TRP A 191 9.64 -6.20 19.85
N PRO A 192 9.98 -5.05 20.44
CA PRO A 192 10.03 -4.93 21.89
C PRO A 192 8.61 -5.07 22.43
N VAL A 193 8.34 -6.18 23.09
CA VAL A 193 7.11 -6.35 23.86
C VAL A 193 7.25 -5.46 25.09
N THR A 194 6.70 -4.24 25.02
CA THR A 194 6.50 -3.43 26.22
C THR A 194 5.37 -4.09 27.01
N GLU A 195 5.69 -5.09 27.82
CA GLU A 195 4.76 -5.52 28.86
C GLU A 195 4.53 -4.32 29.79
N PRO A 196 3.27 -3.89 30.04
CA PRO A 196 3.01 -2.91 31.07
C PRO A 196 3.30 -3.58 32.41
N VAL A 197 4.49 -3.32 32.96
CA VAL A 197 5.01 -3.89 34.21
C VAL A 197 3.93 -3.88 35.30
N PRO A 198 3.32 -5.03 35.65
CA PRO A 198 2.67 -5.20 36.93
C PRO A 198 3.78 -5.33 37.98
N PRO A 199 3.62 -4.79 39.19
CA PRO A 199 4.67 -4.81 40.20
C PRO A 199 5.11 -6.25 40.48
N GLU A 200 6.43 -6.43 40.49
CA GLU A 200 7.17 -7.68 40.59
C GLU A 200 6.59 -8.71 41.59
N ALA A 201 6.36 -9.92 41.10
CA ALA A 201 6.59 -11.14 41.87
C ALA A 201 7.13 -12.19 40.89
N GLY A 202 8.43 -12.46 40.99
CA GLY A 202 9.19 -13.19 39.99
C GLY A 202 8.70 -14.61 39.74
N HIS A 203 8.84 -15.04 38.49
CA HIS A 203 9.11 -16.42 38.11
C HIS A 203 10.08 -16.38 36.94
N ALA A 204 11.27 -16.92 37.16
CA ALA A 204 12.15 -17.34 36.11
C ALA A 204 11.51 -18.56 35.43
N GLU A 205 11.08 -18.44 34.17
CA GLU A 205 10.87 -19.60 33.32
C GLU A 205 11.48 -19.38 31.94
N GLU A 206 12.67 -19.96 31.83
CA GLU A 206 13.34 -20.41 30.64
C GLU A 206 12.43 -21.38 29.85
N SER A 207 11.89 -20.94 28.71
CA SER A 207 11.29 -21.87 27.74
C SER A 207 11.24 -21.27 26.33
N SER A 208 12.23 -21.63 25.51
CA SER A 208 12.10 -21.63 24.05
C SER A 208 12.76 -22.87 23.44
N LYS A 209 12.05 -23.99 23.56
CA LYS A 209 12.00 -25.07 22.56
C LYS A 209 10.69 -24.82 21.78
N GLU A 210 10.50 -24.92 20.48
CA GLU A 210 11.07 -25.58 19.30
C GLU A 210 10.45 -24.83 18.09
N GLY A 211 10.89 -24.89 16.83
CA GLY A 211 11.82 -25.73 16.08
C GLY A 211 12.06 -25.05 14.71
N SER A 212 12.70 -25.60 13.71
CA SER A 212 12.99 -26.99 13.39
C SER A 212 14.00 -26.96 12.23
N PHE A 213 15.22 -27.47 12.43
CA PHE A 213 16.07 -28.05 11.38
C PHE A 213 17.35 -28.56 12.04
N SER A 214 17.45 -29.90 12.19
CA SER A 214 18.67 -30.71 12.46
C SER A 214 18.37 -32.02 13.21
N ARG A 215 17.10 -32.32 13.53
CA ARG A 215 16.66 -33.63 14.05
C ARG A 215 16.95 -34.80 13.09
N ARG A 216 17.24 -34.54 11.81
CA ARG A 216 17.61 -35.57 10.82
C ARG A 216 19.10 -35.98 10.85
N GLU A 217 19.99 -35.15 11.37
CA GLU A 217 21.44 -35.42 11.30
C GLU A 217 21.91 -36.38 12.41
N ARG A 218 21.38 -36.23 13.65
CA ARG A 218 21.85 -37.05 14.80
C ARG A 218 21.31 -38.47 14.82
N ARG A 219 20.13 -38.71 14.21
CA ARG A 219 19.58 -40.07 14.08
C ARG A 219 20.36 -40.94 13.08
N ARG A 220 21.10 -40.33 12.14
CA ARG A 220 21.99 -41.08 11.22
C ARG A 220 23.27 -41.58 11.90
N LEU A 221 23.70 -40.96 12.99
CA LEU A 221 24.92 -41.36 13.70
C LEU A 221 24.64 -42.40 14.80
N ALA A 222 23.45 -42.40 15.41
CA ALA A 222 23.08 -43.40 16.43
C ALA A 222 22.72 -44.79 15.87
N ALA A 223 22.31 -44.89 14.60
CA ALA A 223 21.92 -46.15 13.98
C ALA A 223 23.10 -46.97 13.40
N ARG A 224 24.34 -46.46 13.49
CA ARG A 224 25.54 -47.17 12.99
C ARG A 224 26.39 -47.81 14.10
N GLN A 225 26.13 -47.52 15.37
CA GLN A 225 27.02 -47.94 16.47
C GLN A 225 26.50 -49.08 17.34
N LEU A 226 25.30 -49.62 17.09
CA LEU A 226 24.72 -50.68 17.94
C LEU A 226 24.56 -52.04 17.25
N THR A 227 25.07 -52.21 16.03
CA THR A 227 25.08 -53.53 15.34
C THR A 227 26.41 -54.28 15.46
N GLU A 228 27.41 -53.79 16.21
CA GLU A 228 28.71 -54.48 16.29
C GLU A 228 29.11 -55.02 17.66
N GLU A 229 28.39 -54.76 18.76
CA GLU A 229 28.76 -55.37 20.05
C GLU A 229 27.53 -55.94 20.78
N GLY A 230 27.26 -57.23 20.55
CA GLY A 230 26.36 -57.96 21.43
C GLY A 230 25.66 -59.15 20.78
N GLY A 231 26.37 -60.27 20.66
CA GLY A 231 25.73 -61.59 20.65
C GLY A 231 26.44 -62.63 19.81
N VAL A 232 27.18 -63.53 20.46
CA VAL A 232 26.84 -64.97 20.53
C VAL A 232 27.41 -65.52 21.84
N ASP A 233 26.56 -65.59 22.87
CA ASP A 233 26.77 -66.51 23.99
C ASP A 233 26.26 -67.90 23.59
N THR A 234 27.09 -68.91 23.85
CA THR A 234 26.78 -70.27 24.35
C THR A 234 25.31 -70.45 24.80
N GLN A 235 24.55 -71.48 24.39
CA GLN A 235 24.66 -72.87 24.84
C GLN A 235 23.56 -73.76 24.21
N ALA A 236 23.83 -75.07 24.20
CA ALA A 236 22.89 -76.20 24.28
C ALA A 236 22.21 -76.72 22.99
N ALA A 237 22.80 -77.78 22.42
CA ALA A 237 22.05 -78.90 21.88
C ALA A 237 22.69 -80.21 22.40
N ALA A 238 21.83 -81.10 22.88
CA ALA A 238 22.15 -82.37 23.49
C ALA A 238 22.40 -83.45 22.43
N GLU A 239 23.33 -84.37 22.71
CA GLU A 239 23.37 -85.72 22.14
C GLU A 239 24.00 -86.67 23.20
N PRO A 240 23.26 -87.64 23.75
CA PRO A 240 23.80 -88.90 24.26
C PRO A 240 23.69 -90.01 23.19
N GLU A 241 24.36 -91.15 23.45
CA GLU A 241 24.54 -92.36 22.60
C GLU A 241 25.82 -92.35 21.75
N ALA A 242 26.63 -93.39 21.56
CA ALA A 242 26.87 -94.72 22.15
C ALA A 242 28.16 -95.27 21.46
N GLU A 243 28.78 -96.33 22.02
CA GLU A 243 29.78 -97.26 21.40
C GLU A 243 31.18 -96.66 21.07
N GLU A 244 32.33 -97.32 21.24
CA GLU A 244 32.76 -98.70 21.58
C GLU A 244 34.16 -98.62 22.25
#